data_AF-R7ERV7-F1
#
_entry.id   AF-R7ERV7-F1
#
_cell.length_a   1.000
_cell.length_b   1.000
_cell.length_c   1.000
_cell.angle_alpha   90.00
_cell.angle_beta   90.00
_cell.angle_gamma   90.00
#
_symmetry.space_group_name_H-M   'P 1'
#
loop_
_entity.id
_entity.type
_entity.pdbx_description
1 polymer ?
#
loop_
_entity_poly.entity_id
_entity_poly.type
_entity_poly.pdbx_seq_one_letter_code
_entity_poly.pdbx_strand_id
1 'polypeptide(L)'
;MIYRGGKRLIASLAPLVFAAAAGGDAVSCGIIARNAEHLAGLVRAADGILRRDDPDAVCRVVLGGGLFADGGIYPALAERVPRGVELIRADVPPVYGAFCEATGDEPSPDVRGRFMADYAAAAAENNG
;
A
#
# COMPACT_ATOMS: atom_id res chain seq x y z
N MET A 1 4.43 30.03 1.68
CA MET A 1 4.31 29.21 2.90
C MET A 1 3.68 27.88 2.53
N ILE A 2 4.42 26.77 2.62
CA ILE A 2 4.04 25.43 2.11
C ILE A 2 2.70 24.92 2.67
N TYR A 3 2.26 25.45 3.82
CA TYR A 3 0.98 25.12 4.45
C TYR A 3 -0.27 25.69 3.74
N ARG A 4 -0.16 26.66 2.82
CA ARG A 4 -1.34 27.23 2.11
C ARG A 4 -1.97 26.27 1.09
N GLY A 5 -1.24 25.27 0.58
CA GLY A 5 -1.74 24.25 -0.35
C GLY A 5 -2.28 22.97 0.32
N GLY A 6 -2.25 22.90 1.66
CA GLY A 6 -2.79 21.80 2.44
C GLY A 6 -2.02 20.48 2.33
N LYS A 7 -2.58 19.43 2.95
CA LYS A 7 -1.99 18.08 3.03
C LYS A 7 -1.71 17.44 1.66
N ARG A 8 -2.53 17.77 0.65
CA ARG A 8 -2.40 17.24 -0.71
C ARG A 8 -1.13 17.73 -1.41
N LEU A 9 -0.79 19.02 -1.26
CA LEU A 9 0.44 19.59 -1.81
C LEU A 9 1.69 18.94 -1.22
N ILE A 10 1.66 18.62 0.08
CA ILE A 10 2.79 17.94 0.73
C ILE A 10 2.87 16.48 0.24
N ALA A 11 1.74 15.79 0.14
CA ALA A 11 1.70 14.41 -0.38
C ALA A 11 2.19 14.31 -1.83
N SER A 12 1.92 15.31 -2.68
CA SER A 12 2.42 15.34 -4.05
C SER A 12 3.94 15.46 -4.17
N LEU A 13 4.66 15.77 -3.07
CA LEU A 13 6.13 15.78 -3.05
C LEU A 13 6.72 14.40 -2.79
N ALA A 14 5.93 13.40 -2.40
CA ALA A 14 6.44 12.06 -2.10
C ALA A 14 7.29 11.44 -3.23
N PRO A 15 6.93 11.56 -4.53
CA PRO A 15 7.77 11.04 -5.61
C PRO A 15 9.19 11.62 -5.63
N LEU A 16 9.35 12.90 -5.25
CA LEU A 16 10.67 13.55 -5.20
C LEU A 16 11.55 12.93 -4.11
N VAL A 17 10.97 12.56 -2.96
CA VAL A 17 11.70 11.91 -1.87
C VAL A 17 12.16 10.52 -2.30
N PHE A 18 11.31 9.75 -2.98
CA PHE A 18 11.71 8.43 -3.49
C PHE A 18 12.81 8.52 -4.54
N ALA A 19 12.70 9.46 -5.49
CA ALA A 19 13.72 9.68 -6.50
C ALA A 19 15.07 10.08 -5.89
N ALA A 20 15.08 11.00 -4.92
CA ALA A 20 16.30 11.42 -4.23
C ALA A 20 16.94 10.29 -3.42
N ALA A 21 16.13 9.48 -2.73
CA ALA A 21 16.62 8.31 -2.00
C ALA A 21 17.23 7.25 -2.92
N ALA A 22 16.67 7.03 -4.11
CA ALA A 22 17.26 6.14 -5.11
C ALA A 22 18.64 6.64 -5.59
N GLY A 23 18.87 7.97 -5.55
CA GLY A 23 20.18 8.59 -5.77
C GLY A 23 21.12 8.56 -4.55
N GLY A 24 20.72 7.97 -3.42
CA GLY A 24 21.53 7.87 -2.21
C GLY A 24 21.48 9.09 -1.29
N ASP A 25 20.55 10.03 -1.50
CA ASP A 25 20.41 11.20 -0.62
C ASP A 25 20.09 10.76 0.83
N ALA A 26 20.98 11.11 1.76
CA ALA A 26 20.91 10.65 3.14
C ALA A 26 19.63 11.12 3.87
N VAL A 27 19.15 12.33 3.55
CA VAL A 27 17.94 12.89 4.18
C VAL A 27 16.70 12.11 3.71
N SER A 28 16.57 11.89 2.41
CA SER A 28 15.47 11.16 1.81
C SER A 28 15.45 9.69 2.23
N CYS A 29 16.60 9.03 2.26
CA CYS A 29 16.76 7.70 2.85
C CYS A 29 16.30 7.66 4.31
N GLY A 30 16.67 8.67 5.10
CA GLY A 30 16.22 8.80 6.49
C GLY A 30 14.72 9.02 6.64
N ILE A 31 14.08 9.77 5.73
CA ILE A 31 12.63 9.94 5.70
C ILE A 31 11.94 8.59 5.44
N ILE A 32 12.38 7.85 4.43
CA ILE A 32 11.81 6.54 4.08
C ILE A 32 11.99 5.56 5.25
N ALA A 33 13.19 5.45 5.81
CA ALA A 33 13.48 4.54 6.90
C ALA A 33 12.62 4.79 8.15
N ARG A 34 12.43 6.07 8.55
CA ARG A 34 11.57 6.42 9.69
C ARG A 34 10.11 6.07 9.43
N ASN A 35 9.59 6.37 8.24
CA ASN A 35 8.20 6.04 7.91
C ASN A 35 7.99 4.52 7.84
N ALA A 36 8.96 3.77 7.31
CA ALA A 36 8.93 2.31 7.29
C ALA A 36 8.91 1.72 8.71
N GLU A 37 9.69 2.30 9.62
CA GLU A 37 9.68 1.91 11.05
C GLU A 37 8.32 2.17 11.71
N HIS A 38 7.68 3.31 11.43
CA HIS A 38 6.33 3.59 11.93
C HIS A 38 5.31 2.58 11.41
N LEU A 39 5.34 2.26 10.11
CA LEU A 39 4.48 1.23 9.53
C LEU A 39 4.75 -0.15 10.14
N ALA A 40 6.02 -0.54 10.32
CA ALA A 40 6.39 -1.79 10.97
C ALA A 40 5.94 -1.85 12.43
N GLY A 41 5.89 -0.70 13.13
CA GLY A 41 5.30 -0.59 14.47
C GLY A 41 3.81 -0.95 14.49
N LEU A 42 3.03 -0.45 13.52
CA LEU A 42 1.62 -0.78 13.38
C LEU A 42 1.42 -2.28 13.09
N VAL A 43 2.24 -2.84 12.21
CA VAL A 43 2.21 -4.27 11.86
C VAL A 43 2.54 -5.14 13.08
N ARG A 44 3.58 -4.80 13.86
CA ARG A 44 3.93 -5.51 15.09
C ARG A 44 2.81 -5.47 16.13
N ALA A 45 2.14 -4.33 16.26
CA ALA A 45 1.01 -4.21 17.18
C ALA A 45 -0.16 -5.10 16.74
N ALA A 46 -0.49 -5.11 15.44
CA ALA A 46 -1.54 -5.98 14.89
C ALA A 46 -1.21 -7.47 15.04
N ASP A 47 0.01 -7.89 14.72
CA ASP A 47 0.48 -9.27 14.89
C ASP A 47 0.41 -9.71 16.37
N GLY A 48 0.85 -8.84 17.29
CA GLY A 48 0.77 -9.12 18.73
C GLY A 48 -0.66 -9.26 19.24
N ILE A 49 -1.61 -8.49 18.70
CA ILE A 49 -3.05 -8.62 19.03
C ILE A 49 -3.59 -9.96 18.52
N LEU A 50 -3.32 -10.30 17.26
CA LEU A 50 -3.79 -11.56 16.65
C LEU A 50 -3.23 -12.78 17.39
N ARG A 51 -1.92 -12.80 17.66
CA ARG A 51 -1.25 -13.92 18.34
C ARG A 51 -1.61 -14.10 19.80
N ARG A 52 -2.09 -13.03 20.46
CA ARG A 52 -2.62 -13.12 21.82
C ARG A 52 -3.91 -13.93 21.85
N ASP A 53 -4.75 -13.77 20.83
CA ASP A 53 -6.06 -14.42 20.75
C ASP A 53 -5.95 -15.83 20.11
N ASP A 54 -5.04 -15.99 19.14
CA ASP A 54 -4.68 -17.27 18.52
C ASP A 54 -3.16 -17.33 18.22
N PRO A 55 -2.36 -18.10 18.99
CA PRO A 55 -0.91 -18.17 18.81
C PRO A 55 -0.44 -18.60 17.42
N ASP A 56 -1.25 -19.39 16.70
CA ASP A 56 -0.96 -19.90 15.37
C ASP A 56 -1.46 -18.99 14.24
N ALA A 57 -2.12 -17.88 14.58
CA ALA A 57 -2.61 -16.92 13.61
C ALA A 57 -1.49 -16.35 12.74
N VAL A 58 -1.77 -16.24 11.44
CA VAL A 58 -0.91 -15.56 10.47
C VAL A 58 -1.42 -14.13 10.28
N CYS A 59 -0.62 -13.15 10.66
CA CYS A 59 -0.92 -11.75 10.39
C CYS A 59 -0.71 -11.46 8.90
N ARG A 60 -1.82 -11.28 8.18
CA ARG A 60 -1.83 -10.90 6.76
C ARG A 60 -2.10 -9.42 6.62
N VAL A 61 -1.21 -8.70 5.94
CA VAL A 61 -1.28 -7.24 5.78
C VAL A 61 -1.40 -6.90 4.31
N VAL A 62 -2.58 -6.44 3.90
CA VAL A 62 -2.82 -5.96 2.54
C VAL A 62 -2.26 -4.54 2.39
N LEU A 63 -1.36 -4.36 1.44
CA LEU A 63 -0.69 -3.10 1.13
C LEU A 63 -1.47 -2.37 0.03
N GLY A 64 -2.04 -1.22 0.38
CA GLY A 64 -2.85 -0.40 -0.53
C GLY A 64 -2.35 1.04 -0.65
N GLY A 65 -2.64 1.65 -1.80
CA GLY A 65 -2.35 3.05 -2.09
C GLY A 65 -1.00 3.30 -2.75
N GLY A 66 -0.82 4.51 -3.29
CA GLY A 66 0.34 4.88 -4.12
C GLY A 66 1.70 4.84 -3.42
N LEU A 67 1.74 4.66 -2.10
CA LEU A 67 2.99 4.52 -1.34
C LEU A 67 3.72 3.19 -1.63
N PHE A 68 2.97 2.18 -2.09
CA PHE A 68 3.48 0.84 -2.39
C PHE A 68 3.59 0.56 -3.90
N ALA A 69 3.36 1.58 -4.74
CA ALA A 69 3.69 1.54 -6.16
C ALA A 69 5.22 1.52 -6.37
N ASP A 70 5.66 1.12 -7.56
CA ASP A 70 7.06 0.84 -7.97
C ASP A 70 8.15 1.64 -7.23
N GLY A 71 9.10 0.92 -6.62
CA GLY A 71 10.26 1.52 -5.93
C GLY A 71 9.94 2.27 -4.62
N GLY A 72 8.68 2.26 -4.16
CA GLY A 72 8.20 2.96 -2.96
C GLY A 72 8.72 2.39 -1.63
N ILE A 73 7.93 2.54 -0.57
CA ILE A 73 8.37 2.22 0.80
C ILE A 73 8.53 0.71 1.09
N TYR A 74 8.05 -0.14 0.17
CA TYR A 74 7.95 -1.58 0.39
C TYR A 74 9.26 -2.25 0.83
N PRO A 75 10.41 -2.06 0.15
CA PRO A 75 11.64 -2.75 0.53
C PRO A 75 12.04 -2.42 1.97
N ALA A 76 11.98 -1.14 2.33
CA ALA A 76 12.28 -0.68 3.69
C ALA A 76 11.28 -1.25 4.73
N LEU A 77 10.00 -1.37 4.38
CA LEU A 77 9.00 -2.00 5.26
C LEU A 77 9.27 -3.50 5.43
N ALA A 78 9.49 -4.23 4.34
CA ALA A 78 9.67 -5.68 4.34
C ALA A 78 10.86 -6.12 5.21
N GLU A 79 11.93 -5.33 5.26
CA GLU A 79 13.09 -5.57 6.14
C GLU A 79 12.79 -5.45 7.65
N ARG A 80 11.73 -4.71 8.02
CA ARG A 80 11.43 -4.32 9.42
C ARG A 80 10.25 -5.09 10.01
N VAL A 81 9.50 -5.80 9.18
CA VAL A 81 8.32 -6.57 9.57
C VAL A 81 8.74 -7.92 10.17
N PRO A 82 8.06 -8.43 11.23
CA PRO A 82 8.41 -9.71 11.84
C PRO A 82 8.38 -10.90 10.88
N ARG A 83 9.29 -11.86 11.10
CA ARG A 83 9.32 -13.15 10.39
C ARG A 83 8.08 -13.95 10.78
N GLY A 84 7.05 -13.94 9.94
CA GLY A 84 5.75 -14.58 10.22
C GLY A 84 4.54 -13.73 9.84
N VAL A 85 4.76 -12.46 9.52
CA VAL A 85 3.76 -11.60 8.88
C VAL A 85 3.85 -11.78 7.36
N GLU A 86 2.69 -11.89 6.71
CA GLU A 86 2.55 -11.97 5.26
C GLU A 86 2.14 -10.59 4.70
N LEU A 87 3.04 -9.96 3.94
CA LEU A 87 2.74 -8.72 3.24
C LEU A 87 2.15 -9.02 1.86
N ILE A 88 0.91 -8.61 1.63
CA ILE A 88 0.15 -8.91 0.41
C ILE A 88 0.04 -7.63 -0.42
N ARG A 89 0.50 -7.67 -1.68
CA ARG A 89 0.19 -6.62 -2.66
C ARG A 89 -1.08 -7.04 -3.41
N ALA A 90 -2.11 -6.20 -3.36
CA ALA A 90 -3.34 -6.47 -4.09
C ALA A 90 -3.08 -6.43 -5.61
N ASP A 91 -3.57 -7.43 -6.32
CA ASP A 91 -3.55 -7.55 -7.79
C ASP A 91 -4.80 -6.91 -8.44
N VAL A 92 -5.71 -6.42 -7.60
CA VAL A 92 -6.97 -5.76 -7.98
C VAL A 92 -7.06 -4.37 -7.36
N PRO A 93 -7.73 -3.41 -8.01
CA PRO A 93 -7.91 -2.08 -7.44
C PRO A 93 -8.84 -2.12 -6.22
N PRO A 94 -8.70 -1.20 -5.24
CA PRO A 94 -9.54 -1.19 -4.03
C PRO A 94 -11.05 -1.18 -4.30
N VAL A 95 -11.48 -0.55 -5.40
CA VAL A 95 -12.90 -0.51 -5.81
C VAL A 95 -13.46 -1.89 -6.18
N TYR A 96 -12.61 -2.86 -6.52
CA TYR A 96 -13.06 -4.24 -6.78
C TYR A 96 -13.68 -4.89 -5.55
N GLY A 97 -13.17 -4.62 -4.34
CA GLY A 97 -13.78 -5.13 -3.12
C GLY A 97 -15.20 -4.62 -2.93
N ALA A 98 -15.43 -3.33 -3.18
CA ALA A 98 -16.77 -2.74 -3.14
C ALA A 98 -17.71 -3.33 -4.20
N PHE A 99 -17.18 -3.67 -5.38
CA PHE A 99 -17.91 -4.38 -6.41
C PHE A 99 -18.35 -5.77 -5.96
N CYS A 100 -17.44 -6.58 -5.38
CA CYS A 100 -17.77 -7.90 -4.84
C CYS A 100 -18.85 -7.83 -3.74
N GLU A 101 -18.73 -6.87 -2.82
CA GLU A 101 -19.74 -6.67 -1.78
C GLU A 101 -21.10 -6.30 -2.35
N ALA A 102 -21.14 -5.48 -3.42
CA ALA A 102 -22.38 -5.13 -4.09
C ALA A 102 -23.03 -6.29 -4.86
N THR A 103 -22.23 -7.25 -5.35
CA THR A 103 -22.76 -8.46 -6.01
C THR A 103 -23.23 -9.53 -5.04
N GLY A 104 -22.82 -9.48 -3.76
CA GLY A 104 -23.24 -10.40 -2.70
C GLY A 104 -22.60 -11.80 -2.77
N ASP A 105 -21.98 -12.14 -3.89
CA ASP A 105 -21.21 -13.37 -4.12
C ASP A 105 -19.85 -13.05 -4.75
N GLU A 106 -18.92 -14.01 -4.68
CA GLU A 106 -17.64 -13.94 -5.37
C GLU A 106 -17.88 -13.89 -6.91
N PRO A 107 -17.44 -12.82 -7.60
CA PRO A 107 -17.69 -12.69 -9.02
C PRO A 107 -17.03 -13.81 -9.82
N SER A 108 -17.76 -14.37 -10.78
CA SER A 108 -17.19 -15.35 -11.72
C SER A 108 -15.93 -14.80 -12.42
N PRO A 109 -14.99 -15.65 -12.85
CA PRO A 109 -13.77 -15.21 -13.55
C PRO A 109 -14.03 -14.28 -14.74
N ASP A 110 -15.11 -14.51 -15.49
CA ASP A 110 -15.50 -13.68 -16.64
C ASP A 110 -15.98 -12.28 -16.22
N VAL A 111 -16.66 -12.19 -15.08
CA VAL A 111 -17.09 -10.91 -14.50
C VAL A 111 -15.89 -10.14 -13.95
N ARG A 112 -14.99 -10.83 -13.24
CA ARG A 112 -13.72 -10.26 -12.80
C ARG A 112 -12.90 -9.72 -13.98
N GLY A 113 -12.77 -10.51 -15.04
CA GLY A 113 -12.03 -10.12 -16.25
C GLY A 113 -12.59 -8.85 -16.90
N ARG A 114 -13.92 -8.77 -17.06
CA ARG A 114 -14.59 -7.57 -17.59
C ARG A 114 -14.38 -6.36 -16.71
N PHE A 115 -14.58 -6.48 -15.40
CA PHE A 115 -14.36 -5.39 -14.46
C PHE A 115 -12.93 -4.83 -14.58
N MET A 116 -11.92 -5.71 -14.63
CA MET A 116 -10.52 -5.28 -14.71
C MET A 116 -10.22 -4.57 -16.04
N ALA A 117 -10.81 -5.03 -17.15
CA ALA A 117 -10.68 -4.36 -18.45
C ALA A 117 -11.33 -2.97 -18.45
N ASP A 118 -12.56 -2.87 -17.95
CA ASP A 118 -13.29 -1.60 -17.86
C ASP A 118 -12.59 -0.60 -16.94
N TYR A 119 -12.09 -1.08 -15.79
CA TYR A 119 -11.30 -0.26 -14.86
C TYR A 119 -10.02 0.27 -15.51
N ALA A 120 -9.30 -0.58 -16.24
CA ALA A 120 -8.08 -0.17 -16.93
C ALA A 120 -8.35 0.88 -18.02
N ALA A 121 -9.44 0.73 -18.78
CA ALA A 121 -9.86 1.69 -19.80
C ALA A 121 -10.20 3.05 -19.17
N ALA A 122 -11.01 3.06 -18.12
CA ALA A 122 -11.37 4.28 -17.39
C ALA A 122 -10.16 4.95 -16.71
N ALA A 123 -9.20 4.17 -16.21
CA ALA A 123 -7.97 4.71 -15.63
C ALA A 123 -7.05 5.36 -16.68
N ALA A 124 -7.03 4.83 -17.92
CA ALA A 124 -6.28 5.42 -19.02
C ALA A 124 -6.89 6.76 -19.49
N GLU A 125 -8.22 6.86 -19.56
CA GLU A 125 -8.93 8.09 -19.94
C GLU A 125 -8.73 9.23 -18.94
N ASN A 126 -8.59 8.92 -17.64
CA ASN A 126 -8.38 9.91 -16.59
C ASN A 126 -6.92 10.37 -16.43
N ASN A 127 -5.98 9.70 -17.09
CA ASN A 127 -4.55 10.05 -17.09
C ASN A 127 -4.10 10.72 -18.41
N GLY A 128 -5.04 11.00 -19.32
CA GLY A 128 -4.83 11.69 -20.61
C GLY A 128 -5.04 13.20 -20.53
#